data_AF-A0A9X1LJG7-F1
#
_entry.id   AF-A0A9X1LJG7-F1
#
_cell.length_a   1.000
_cell.length_b   1.000
_cell.length_c   1.000
_cell.angle_alpha   90.00
_cell.angle_beta   90.00
_cell.angle_gamma   90.00
#
_symmetry.space_group_name_H-M   'P 1'
#
loop_
_entity.id
_entity.type
_entity.pdbx_description
1 polymer ?
#
loop_
_entity_poly.entity_id
_entity_poly.type
_entity_poly.pdbx_seq_one_letter_code
_entity_poly.pdbx_strand_id
1 'polypeptide(L)'
;MEIYLIIGVILYVSIVLDIIQTTLSMQGGGWLTSRFSHLFWKLFLAVSGRNGKSKILAHAGYILLISIVLTWVVFLWASLVLILYSHPGAIVDSTTKIPATFGQISYYSGYTLSTLGMGDYIASADIWRMITSLYSFTGLILLTMSVTYFIPVLSAVIDQRKLGISLSTLGSSPQEILIRSWNGENFDSLINKVDGISDSLIKYSQQHRAYPVIHFFHNNKEESTIILQLARLYEALLIISEKVKTEIRPENKHIYPLEVAYDNYFEVITEVTHIGPDQSAPTVSKTDKLIEKELVSQFHKEAKSSEKVSRNRKIFKALIRQDGWDWSQVDIKSS
;
A
#
# COMPACT_ATOMS: atom_id res chain seq x y z
N MET A 1 17.83 -2.37 -36.86
CA MET A 1 16.75 -1.42 -37.19
C MET A 1 15.41 -1.99 -36.76
N GLU A 2 14.98 -3.13 -37.30
CA GLU A 2 13.74 -3.83 -36.85
C GLU A 2 13.71 -4.19 -35.36
N ILE A 3 14.86 -4.51 -34.76
CA ILE A 3 14.93 -4.83 -33.33
C ILE A 3 14.48 -3.66 -32.43
N TYR A 4 14.80 -2.41 -32.79
CA TYR A 4 14.38 -1.24 -32.03
C TYR A 4 12.88 -1.01 -32.13
N LEU A 5 12.30 -1.27 -33.31
CA LEU A 5 10.85 -1.21 -33.51
C LEU A 5 10.15 -2.23 -32.63
N ILE A 6 10.59 -3.49 -32.66
CA ILE A 6 10.00 -4.58 -31.87
C ILE A 6 10.10 -4.26 -30.37
N ILE A 7 11.27 -3.86 -29.88
CA ILE A 7 11.45 -3.49 -28.47
C ILE A 7 10.57 -2.29 -28.11
N GLY A 8 10.51 -1.27 -28.96
CA GLY A 8 9.70 -0.08 -28.74
C GLY A 8 8.20 -0.41 -28.64
N VAL A 9 7.69 -1.27 -29.53
CA VAL A 9 6.28 -1.72 -29.51
C VAL A 9 5.99 -2.58 -28.29
N ILE A 10 6.85 -3.55 -27.96
CA ILE A 10 6.69 -4.38 -26.75
C ILE A 10 6.68 -3.50 -25.50
N LEU A 11 7.58 -2.51 -25.44
CA LEU A 11 7.65 -1.58 -24.32
C LEU A 11 6.37 -0.74 -24.22
N TYR A 12 5.86 -0.21 -25.34
CA TYR A 12 4.59 0.52 -25.37
C TYR A 12 3.45 -0.31 -24.78
N VAL A 13 3.24 -1.51 -25.34
CA VAL A 13 2.14 -2.39 -24.94
C VAL A 13 2.27 -2.78 -23.47
N SER A 14 3.49 -3.10 -23.01
CA SER A 14 3.74 -3.48 -21.61
C SER A 14 3.37 -2.35 -20.64
N ILE A 15 3.72 -1.09 -20.97
CA ILE A 15 3.43 0.05 -20.12
C ILE A 15 1.95 0.43 -20.16
N VAL A 16 1.30 0.38 -21.33
CA VAL A 16 -0.14 0.61 -21.43
C VAL A 16 -0.92 -0.42 -20.61
N LEU A 17 -0.55 -1.70 -20.67
CA LEU A 17 -1.14 -2.74 -19.85
C LEU A 17 -0.89 -2.50 -18.34
N ASP A 18 0.31 -2.06 -17.96
CA ASP A 18 0.61 -1.72 -16.57
C ASP A 18 -0.23 -0.55 -16.05
N ILE A 19 -0.43 0.50 -16.87
CA ILE A 19 -1.29 1.64 -16.54
C ILE A 19 -2.74 1.19 -16.37
N ILE A 20 -3.27 0.43 -17.33
CA ILE A 20 -4.64 -0.10 -17.26
C ILE A 20 -4.82 -0.96 -16.01
N GLN A 21 -3.88 -1.88 -15.75
CA GLN A 21 -3.97 -2.76 -14.58
C GLN A 21 -3.89 -1.96 -13.27
N THR A 22 -2.98 -0.99 -13.19
CA THR A 22 -2.80 -0.19 -11.96
C THR A 22 -3.97 0.75 -11.69
N THR A 23 -4.56 1.33 -12.73
CA THR A 23 -5.57 2.40 -12.58
C THR A 23 -7.01 1.88 -12.61
N LEU A 24 -7.28 0.80 -13.34
CA LEU A 24 -8.62 0.27 -13.55
C LEU A 24 -8.85 -1.10 -12.90
N SER A 25 -7.80 -1.89 -12.61
CA SER A 25 -8.01 -3.20 -12.01
C SER A 25 -8.26 -3.09 -10.50
N MET A 26 -9.28 -3.82 -10.05
CA MET A 26 -9.57 -4.02 -8.62
C MET A 26 -8.79 -5.21 -8.04
N GLN A 27 -7.80 -5.75 -8.78
CA GLN A 27 -7.03 -6.94 -8.39
C GLN A 27 -5.57 -6.61 -8.05
N GLY A 28 -5.23 -5.32 -7.98
CA GLY A 28 -3.94 -4.83 -7.54
C GLY A 28 -3.18 -4.02 -8.60
N GLY A 29 -1.96 -3.61 -8.24
CA GLY A 29 -1.09 -2.82 -9.09
C GLY A 29 -0.53 -3.63 -10.26
N GLY A 30 -0.25 -2.95 -11.36
CA GLY A 30 0.45 -3.52 -12.50
C GLY A 30 1.79 -4.14 -12.13
N TRP A 31 2.26 -5.05 -12.96
CA TRP A 31 3.51 -5.79 -12.75
C TRP A 31 4.74 -4.89 -12.54
N LEU A 32 4.88 -3.83 -13.34
CA LEU A 32 5.99 -2.88 -13.22
C LEU A 32 5.79 -2.02 -11.97
N THR A 33 4.58 -1.50 -11.79
CA THR A 33 4.24 -0.65 -10.64
C THR A 33 4.49 -1.35 -9.31
N SER A 34 4.04 -2.61 -9.16
CA SER A 34 4.24 -3.40 -7.94
C SER A 34 5.73 -3.60 -7.64
N ARG A 35 6.53 -4.05 -8.62
CA ARG A 35 7.96 -4.28 -8.42
C ARG A 35 8.74 -3.01 -8.13
N PHE A 36 8.44 -1.94 -8.86
CA PHE A 36 9.02 -0.63 -8.62
C PHE A 36 8.71 -0.16 -7.20
N SER A 37 7.46 -0.29 -6.76
CA SER A 37 7.03 0.12 -5.42
C SER A 37 7.75 -0.64 -4.30
N HIS A 38 7.89 -1.97 -4.43
CA HIS A 38 8.64 -2.76 -3.46
C HIS A 38 10.13 -2.40 -3.44
N LEU A 39 10.75 -2.17 -4.59
CA LEU A 39 12.15 -1.75 -4.67
C LEU A 39 12.33 -0.35 -4.04
N PHE A 40 11.46 0.58 -4.40
CA PHE A 40 11.43 1.94 -3.86
C PHE A 40 11.32 1.94 -2.34
N TRP A 41 10.39 1.14 -1.79
CA TRP A 41 10.23 1.02 -0.35
C TRP A 41 11.47 0.44 0.34
N LYS A 42 12.06 -0.62 -0.22
CA LYS A 42 13.29 -1.21 0.33
C LYS A 42 14.43 -0.20 0.40
N LEU A 43 14.58 0.64 -0.63
CA LEU A 43 15.58 1.70 -0.65
C LEU A 43 15.27 2.79 0.39
N PHE A 44 14.04 3.28 0.45
CA PHE A 44 13.63 4.29 1.43
C PHE A 44 13.80 3.80 2.87
N LEU A 45 13.45 2.54 3.14
CA LEU A 45 13.62 1.92 4.45
C LEU A 45 15.10 1.69 4.80
N ALA A 46 15.94 1.37 3.82
CA ALA A 46 17.38 1.28 4.05
C ALA A 46 17.98 2.66 4.38
N VAL A 47 17.60 3.70 3.64
CA VAL A 47 18.04 5.09 3.85
C VAL A 47 17.56 5.63 5.20
N SER A 48 16.38 5.22 5.66
CA SER A 48 15.88 5.62 6.98
C SER A 48 16.56 4.91 8.16
N GLY A 49 17.50 3.99 7.90
CA GLY A 49 18.11 3.14 8.92
C GLY A 49 17.14 2.12 9.49
N ARG A 50 16.09 1.75 8.74
CA ARG A 50 15.00 0.86 9.16
C ARG A 50 14.25 1.37 10.41
N ASN A 51 14.19 2.69 10.56
CA ASN A 51 13.55 3.34 11.71
C ASN A 51 12.20 3.94 11.30
N GLY A 52 11.11 3.33 11.75
CA GLY A 52 9.73 3.81 11.52
C GLY A 52 9.48 5.23 12.05
N LYS A 53 10.28 5.72 13.02
CA LYS A 53 10.14 7.11 13.49
C LYS A 53 10.71 8.14 12.50
N SER A 54 11.42 7.69 11.46
CA SER A 54 12.07 8.58 10.51
C SER A 54 11.05 9.41 9.74
N LYS A 55 11.24 10.74 9.76
CA LYS A 55 10.43 11.67 8.98
C LYS A 55 10.53 11.44 7.47
N ILE A 56 11.62 10.83 6.97
CA ILE A 56 11.79 10.54 5.55
C ILE A 56 10.72 9.54 5.06
N LEU A 57 10.39 8.53 5.87
CA LEU A 57 9.37 7.53 5.53
C LEU A 57 7.97 8.13 5.42
N ALA A 58 7.66 9.17 6.21
CA ALA A 58 6.39 9.88 6.11
C ALA A 58 6.14 10.52 4.73
N HIS A 59 7.21 10.74 3.96
CA HIS A 59 7.12 11.30 2.62
C HIS A 59 7.15 10.22 1.51
N ALA A 60 7.42 8.96 1.86
CA ALA A 60 7.63 7.88 0.90
C ALA A 60 6.41 7.64 -0.01
N GLY A 61 5.20 7.65 0.55
CA GLY A 61 3.98 7.32 -0.20
C GLY A 61 3.69 8.28 -1.36
N TYR A 62 3.75 9.59 -1.13
CA TYR A 62 3.49 10.56 -2.21
C TYR A 62 4.66 10.67 -3.20
N ILE A 63 5.91 10.51 -2.74
CA ILE A 63 7.08 10.46 -3.63
C ILE A 63 6.97 9.22 -4.54
N LEU A 64 6.52 8.09 -4.00
CA LEU A 64 6.30 6.87 -4.76
C LEU A 64 5.24 7.09 -5.85
N LEU A 65 4.10 7.70 -5.54
CA LEU A 65 3.05 8.00 -6.53
C LEU A 65 3.58 8.83 -7.70
N ILE A 66 4.31 9.91 -7.40
CA ILE A 66 4.93 10.75 -8.44
C ILE A 66 5.94 9.94 -9.24
N SER A 67 6.75 9.11 -8.57
CA SER A 67 7.78 8.29 -9.21
C SER A 67 7.19 7.22 -10.15
N ILE A 68 6.02 6.65 -9.82
CA ILE A 68 5.30 5.71 -10.70
C ILE A 68 4.90 6.41 -12.01
N VAL A 69 4.30 7.60 -11.92
CA VAL A 69 3.90 8.35 -13.12
C VAL A 69 5.11 8.76 -13.96
N LEU A 70 6.18 9.24 -13.32
CA LEU A 70 7.42 9.57 -14.03
C LEU A 70 8.02 8.33 -14.71
N THR A 71 7.95 7.17 -14.08
CA THR A 71 8.39 5.90 -14.67
C THR A 71 7.60 5.57 -15.92
N TRP A 72 6.27 5.68 -15.89
CA TRP A 72 5.43 5.50 -17.08
C TRP A 72 5.77 6.48 -18.20
N VAL A 73 5.94 7.77 -17.88
CA VAL A 73 6.34 8.80 -18.85
C VAL A 73 7.68 8.45 -19.49
N VAL A 74 8.69 8.10 -18.70
CA VAL A 74 10.02 7.75 -19.20
C VAL A 74 9.99 6.52 -20.11
N PHE A 75 9.24 5.47 -19.75
CA PHE A 75 9.19 4.27 -20.59
C PHE A 75 8.35 4.45 -21.86
N LEU A 76 7.25 5.22 -21.81
CA LEU A 76 6.50 5.57 -23.01
C LEU A 76 7.32 6.48 -23.94
N TRP A 77 8.04 7.42 -23.36
CA TRP A 77 8.97 8.27 -24.10
C TRP A 77 10.07 7.44 -24.76
N ALA A 78 10.75 6.57 -24.02
CA ALA A 78 11.76 5.67 -24.54
C ALA A 78 11.21 4.76 -25.64
N SER A 79 9.99 4.24 -25.46
CA SER A 79 9.28 3.45 -26.45
C SER A 79 9.10 4.20 -27.78
N LEU A 80 8.62 5.45 -27.74
CA LEU A 80 8.46 6.26 -28.94
C LEU A 80 9.81 6.54 -29.63
N VAL A 81 10.83 6.87 -28.83
CA VAL A 81 12.19 7.09 -29.35
C VAL A 81 12.70 5.87 -30.08
N LEU A 82 12.53 4.67 -29.52
CA LEU A 82 12.95 3.42 -30.14
C LEU A 82 12.19 3.12 -31.44
N ILE A 83 10.88 3.36 -31.46
CA ILE A 83 10.05 3.19 -32.66
C ILE A 83 10.49 4.14 -33.77
N LEU A 84 10.65 5.43 -33.48
CA LEU A 84 11.02 6.42 -34.49
C LEU A 84 12.48 6.27 -34.94
N TYR A 85 13.38 5.91 -34.02
CA TYR A 85 14.78 5.66 -34.34
C TYR A 85 14.99 4.37 -35.17
N SER A 86 14.02 3.45 -35.17
CA SER A 86 14.09 2.22 -35.96
C SER A 86 14.16 2.45 -37.47
N HIS A 87 13.71 3.62 -37.95
CA HIS A 87 13.69 3.97 -39.36
C HIS A 87 14.31 5.35 -39.63
N PRO A 88 15.47 5.43 -40.28
CA PRO A 88 16.12 6.69 -40.63
C PRO A 88 15.20 7.54 -41.50
N GLY A 89 15.03 8.80 -41.13
CA GLY A 89 14.14 9.72 -41.83
C GLY A 89 12.66 9.58 -41.46
N ALA A 90 12.29 8.79 -40.45
CA ALA A 90 10.92 8.79 -39.90
C ALA A 90 10.50 10.20 -39.45
N ILE A 91 11.44 10.92 -38.83
CA ILE A 91 11.32 12.33 -38.45
C ILE A 91 12.33 13.13 -39.25
N VAL A 92 11.90 14.28 -39.76
CA VAL A 92 12.72 15.25 -40.49
C VAL A 92 12.54 16.64 -39.92
N ASP A 93 13.56 17.47 -40.09
CA ASP A 93 13.45 18.90 -39.85
C ASP A 93 12.36 19.52 -40.76
N SER A 94 11.52 20.38 -40.19
CA SER A 94 10.35 20.92 -40.89
C SER A 94 10.72 21.81 -42.08
N THR A 95 11.91 22.43 -42.05
CA THR A 95 12.38 23.37 -43.07
C THR A 95 13.35 22.71 -44.04
N THR A 96 14.42 22.12 -43.53
CA THR A 96 15.50 21.56 -44.35
C THR A 96 15.18 20.17 -44.90
N LYS A 97 14.17 19.49 -44.34
CA LYS A 97 13.79 18.10 -44.66
C LYS A 97 14.89 17.07 -44.41
N ILE A 98 15.95 17.46 -43.70
CA ILE A 98 17.05 16.57 -43.34
C ILE A 98 16.56 15.60 -42.26
N PRO A 99 16.91 14.29 -42.33
CA PRO A 99 16.61 13.33 -41.28
C PRO A 99 17.09 13.78 -39.89
N ALA A 100 16.22 13.65 -38.90
CA ALA A 100 16.53 14.01 -37.52
C ALA A 100 17.56 13.06 -36.90
N THR A 101 18.48 13.63 -36.11
CA THR A 101 19.43 12.89 -35.27
C THR A 101 18.74 12.26 -34.06
N PHE A 102 19.41 11.36 -33.35
CA PHE A 102 18.88 10.71 -32.15
C PHE A 102 18.39 11.71 -31.07
N GLY A 103 19.16 12.78 -30.84
CA GLY A 103 18.78 13.82 -29.87
C GLY A 103 17.50 14.57 -30.30
N GLN A 104 17.37 14.86 -31.59
CA GLN A 104 16.19 15.52 -32.15
C GLN A 104 14.96 14.61 -32.14
N ILE A 105 15.12 13.30 -32.40
CA ILE A 105 14.06 12.30 -32.25
C ILE A 105 13.63 12.19 -30.78
N SER A 106 14.58 12.23 -29.84
CA SER A 106 14.31 12.21 -28.40
C SER A 106 13.51 13.43 -27.97
N TYR A 107 13.91 14.62 -28.44
CA TYR A 107 13.19 15.87 -28.22
C TYR A 107 11.78 15.86 -28.84
N TYR A 108 11.66 15.42 -30.10
CA TYR A 108 10.37 15.22 -30.80
C TYR A 108 9.42 14.33 -30.02
N SER A 109 9.93 13.19 -29.54
CA SER A 109 9.17 12.22 -28.78
C SER A 109 8.68 12.80 -27.46
N GLY A 110 9.51 13.61 -26.81
CA GLY A 110 9.19 14.26 -25.54
C GLY A 110 8.03 15.24 -25.68
N TYR A 111 8.10 16.15 -26.66
CA TYR A 111 7.01 17.12 -26.86
C TYR A 111 5.74 16.49 -27.45
N THR A 112 5.87 15.36 -28.16
CA THR A 112 4.71 14.61 -28.67
C THR A 112 3.94 13.99 -27.51
N LEU A 113 4.64 13.27 -26.63
CA LEU A 113 4.03 12.63 -25.47
C LEU A 113 3.44 13.67 -24.48
N SER A 114 4.07 14.83 -24.34
CA SER A 114 3.54 15.92 -23.51
C SER A 114 2.45 16.75 -24.19
N THR A 115 2.08 16.44 -25.44
CA THR A 115 1.08 17.16 -26.25
C THR A 115 1.44 18.61 -26.60
N LEU A 116 2.70 19.00 -26.45
CA LEU A 116 3.16 20.38 -26.69
C LEU A 116 3.23 20.76 -28.18
N GLY A 117 3.76 19.87 -29.03
CA GLY A 117 3.72 20.03 -30.49
C GLY A 117 4.43 21.26 -31.08
N MET A 118 5.74 21.41 -30.87
CA MET A 118 6.52 22.60 -31.29
C MET A 118 6.59 22.83 -32.82
N GLY A 119 6.55 21.75 -33.62
CA GLY A 119 6.48 21.84 -35.10
C GLY A 119 7.80 22.10 -35.83
N ASP A 120 8.91 22.18 -35.11
CA ASP A 120 10.27 22.26 -35.66
C ASP A 120 10.73 20.94 -36.32
N TYR A 121 10.18 19.81 -35.86
CA TYR A 121 10.35 18.50 -36.50
C TYR A 121 9.00 17.89 -36.85
N ILE A 122 8.94 17.18 -37.98
CA ILE A 122 7.71 16.58 -38.50
C ILE A 122 7.91 15.12 -38.91
N ALA A 123 6.84 14.35 -38.80
CA ALA A 123 6.77 13.00 -39.34
C ALA A 123 6.74 13.03 -40.88
N SER A 124 7.66 12.29 -41.51
CA SER A 124 7.90 12.33 -42.96
C SER A 124 6.85 11.59 -43.79
N ALA A 125 6.18 10.60 -43.20
CA ALA A 125 5.18 9.76 -43.85
C ALA A 125 3.93 9.58 -42.96
N ASP A 126 2.82 9.17 -43.57
CA ASP A 126 1.53 9.07 -42.87
C ASP A 126 1.53 8.06 -41.72
N ILE A 127 2.27 6.95 -41.85
CA ILE A 127 2.41 5.98 -40.76
C ILE A 127 3.05 6.62 -39.51
N TRP A 128 4.09 7.44 -39.68
CA TRP A 128 4.76 8.13 -38.58
C TRP A 128 3.87 9.22 -37.99
N ARG A 129 3.05 9.89 -38.81
CA ARG A 129 2.05 10.86 -38.33
C ARG A 129 1.00 10.17 -37.46
N MET A 130 0.49 9.02 -37.89
CA MET A 130 -0.48 8.24 -37.10
C MET A 130 0.11 7.76 -35.77
N ILE A 131 1.36 7.27 -35.78
CA ILE A 131 2.07 6.88 -34.55
C ILE A 131 2.21 8.08 -33.61
N THR A 132 2.66 9.24 -34.12
CA THR A 132 2.74 10.47 -33.32
C THR A 132 1.40 10.84 -32.71
N SER A 133 0.32 10.83 -33.49
CA SER A 133 -1.04 11.11 -32.98
C SER A 133 -1.45 10.13 -31.89
N LEU A 134 -1.20 8.83 -32.08
CA LEU A 134 -1.49 7.80 -31.06
C LEU A 134 -0.75 8.08 -29.76
N TYR A 135 0.53 8.46 -29.82
CA TYR A 135 1.31 8.78 -28.63
C TYR A 135 0.87 10.08 -27.96
N SER A 136 0.46 11.10 -28.73
CA SER A 136 -0.13 12.32 -28.16
C SER A 136 -1.41 12.00 -27.39
N PHE A 137 -2.31 11.18 -27.95
CA PHE A 137 -3.50 10.73 -27.24
C PHE A 137 -3.15 9.87 -26.02
N THR A 138 -2.15 8.99 -26.13
CA THR A 138 -1.69 8.16 -25.01
C THR A 138 -1.17 9.03 -23.86
N GLY A 139 -0.40 10.07 -24.15
CA GLY A 139 0.11 11.02 -23.14
C GLY A 139 -1.01 11.77 -22.43
N LEU A 140 -2.03 12.21 -23.18
CA LEU A 140 -3.22 12.84 -22.60
C LEU A 140 -3.99 11.86 -21.69
N ILE A 141 -4.25 10.64 -22.17
CA ILE A 141 -4.95 9.59 -21.40
C ILE A 141 -4.17 9.25 -20.13
N LEU A 142 -2.84 9.11 -20.22
CA LEU A 142 -1.96 8.87 -19.08
C LEU A 142 -2.14 9.94 -18.00
N LEU A 143 -2.12 11.22 -18.38
CA LEU A 143 -2.28 12.32 -17.43
C LEU A 143 -3.65 12.27 -16.76
N THR A 144 -4.72 12.09 -17.55
CA THR A 144 -6.08 11.99 -17.02
C THR A 144 -6.24 10.79 -16.09
N MET A 145 -5.82 9.60 -16.50
CA MET A 145 -5.88 8.38 -15.67
C MET A 145 -5.05 8.52 -14.39
N SER A 146 -3.88 9.16 -14.44
CA SER A 146 -3.04 9.39 -13.27
C SER A 146 -3.79 10.24 -12.23
N VAL A 147 -4.42 11.34 -12.65
CA VAL A 147 -5.22 12.19 -11.75
C VAL A 147 -6.44 11.44 -11.21
N THR A 148 -7.16 10.70 -12.07
CA THR A 148 -8.33 9.90 -11.68
C THR A 148 -7.96 8.79 -10.70
N TYR A 149 -6.74 8.24 -10.77
CA TYR A 149 -6.22 7.24 -9.84
C TYR A 149 -5.77 7.86 -8.50
N PHE A 150 -5.11 9.02 -8.53
CA PHE A 150 -4.59 9.66 -7.32
C PHE A 150 -5.68 10.04 -6.32
N ILE A 151 -6.84 10.49 -6.80
CA ILE A 151 -7.92 10.95 -5.93
C ILE A 151 -8.43 9.82 -5.00
N PRO A 152 -8.85 8.64 -5.50
CA PRO A 152 -9.22 7.51 -4.64
C PRO A 152 -8.09 7.00 -3.75
N VAL A 153 -6.84 6.98 -4.25
CA VAL A 153 -5.68 6.58 -3.45
C VAL A 153 -5.51 7.49 -2.23
N LEU A 154 -5.56 8.81 -2.44
CA LEU A 154 -5.43 9.78 -1.33
C LEU A 154 -6.62 9.68 -0.37
N SER A 155 -7.84 9.43 -0.88
CA SER A 155 -9.00 9.14 -0.04
C SER A 155 -8.78 7.88 0.83
N ALA A 156 -8.24 6.81 0.25
CA ALA A 156 -7.92 5.58 0.97
C ALA A 156 -6.83 5.79 2.05
N VAL A 157 -5.83 6.62 1.77
CA VAL A 157 -4.81 7.01 2.77
C VAL A 157 -5.43 7.84 3.91
N ILE A 158 -6.37 8.73 3.61
CA ILE A 158 -7.09 9.50 4.63
C ILE A 158 -7.94 8.57 5.50
N ASP A 159 -8.66 7.62 4.89
CA ASP A 159 -9.44 6.60 5.59
C ASP A 159 -8.55 5.72 6.48
N GLN A 160 -7.42 5.23 5.96
CA GLN A 160 -6.41 4.48 6.72
C GLN A 160 -5.93 5.26 7.94
N ARG A 161 -5.63 6.55 7.78
CA ARG A 161 -5.17 7.41 8.89
C ARG A 161 -6.28 7.65 9.90
N LYS A 162 -7.52 7.87 9.44
CA LYS A 162 -8.70 8.03 10.30
C LYS A 162 -8.92 6.76 11.14
N LEU A 163 -8.83 5.58 10.53
CA LEU A 163 -8.93 4.31 11.25
C LEU A 163 -7.81 4.17 12.29
N GLY A 164 -6.56 4.46 11.93
CA GLY A 164 -5.43 4.42 12.86
C GLY A 164 -5.64 5.32 14.08
N ILE A 165 -6.07 6.57 13.86
CA ILE A 165 -6.38 7.52 14.94
C ILE A 165 -7.59 7.05 15.77
N SER A 166 -8.63 6.52 15.12
CA SER A 166 -9.81 6.02 15.84
C SER A 166 -9.43 4.86 16.77
N LEU A 167 -8.65 3.91 16.28
CA LEU A 167 -8.15 2.79 17.09
C LEU A 167 -7.20 3.23 18.19
N SER A 168 -6.39 4.27 17.97
CA SER A 168 -5.48 4.80 19.00
C SER A 168 -6.22 5.36 20.22
N THR A 169 -7.48 5.77 20.06
CA THR A 169 -8.31 6.22 21.20
C THR A 169 -8.70 5.09 22.15
N LEU A 170 -8.66 3.83 21.68
CA LEU A 170 -8.99 2.67 22.48
C LEU A 170 -7.92 2.41 23.56
N GLY A 171 -6.65 2.64 23.26
CA GLY A 171 -5.52 2.46 24.18
C GLY A 171 -4.19 2.34 23.45
N SER A 172 -3.07 2.51 24.18
CA SER A 172 -1.70 2.41 23.65
C SER A 172 -1.09 1.01 23.77
N SER A 173 -1.78 0.07 24.43
CA SER A 173 -1.43 -1.34 24.52
C SER A 173 -2.68 -2.23 24.56
N PRO A 174 -2.56 -3.54 24.26
CA PRO A 174 -3.69 -4.47 24.33
C PRO A 174 -4.39 -4.44 25.70
N GLN A 175 -3.60 -4.39 26.78
CA GLN A 175 -4.09 -4.30 28.14
C GLN A 175 -4.80 -2.98 28.42
N GLU A 176 -4.27 -1.84 27.94
CA GLU A 176 -4.92 -0.55 28.14
C GLU A 176 -6.27 -0.46 27.40
N ILE A 177 -6.37 -1.06 26.20
CA ILE A 177 -7.64 -1.18 25.46
C ILE A 177 -8.70 -1.84 26.35
N LEU A 178 -8.36 -2.97 26.96
CA LEU A 178 -9.30 -3.70 27.82
C LEU A 178 -9.67 -2.90 29.07
N ILE A 179 -8.69 -2.29 29.74
CA ILE A 179 -8.92 -1.50 30.95
C ILE A 179 -9.84 -0.30 30.66
N ARG A 180 -9.64 0.41 29.53
CA ARG A 180 -10.48 1.55 29.15
C ARG A 180 -11.88 1.13 28.70
N SER A 181 -12.03 -0.09 28.18
CA SER A 181 -13.34 -0.61 27.79
C SER A 181 -14.17 -1.19 28.94
N TRP A 182 -13.54 -1.46 30.09
CA TRP A 182 -14.20 -1.99 31.28
C TRP A 182 -14.94 -0.90 32.05
N ASN A 183 -16.26 -1.03 32.18
CA ASN A 183 -17.09 -0.07 32.92
C ASN A 183 -17.34 -0.45 34.40
N GLY A 184 -16.82 -1.59 34.85
CA GLY A 184 -17.09 -2.15 36.18
C GLY A 184 -17.88 -3.46 36.15
N GLU A 185 -18.63 -3.71 35.06
CA GLU A 185 -19.51 -4.87 34.92
C GLU A 185 -19.23 -5.67 33.64
N ASN A 186 -18.98 -4.99 32.53
CA ASN A 186 -18.79 -5.61 31.22
C ASN A 186 -17.90 -4.75 30.29
N PHE A 187 -17.79 -5.19 29.04
CA PHE A 187 -17.00 -4.52 27.98
C PHE A 187 -17.87 -3.79 26.94
N ASP A 188 -19.07 -3.32 27.31
CA ASP A 188 -20.02 -2.69 26.40
C ASP A 188 -19.41 -1.49 25.64
N SER A 189 -18.50 -0.75 26.27
CA SER A 189 -17.79 0.37 25.63
C SER A 189 -17.00 -0.04 24.38
N LEU A 190 -16.47 -1.27 24.34
CA LEU A 190 -15.81 -1.83 23.16
C LEU A 190 -16.83 -2.47 22.22
N ILE A 191 -17.79 -3.24 22.76
CA ILE A 191 -18.82 -3.94 21.99
C ILE A 191 -19.62 -2.96 21.12
N ASN A 192 -20.02 -1.82 21.69
CA ASN A 192 -20.77 -0.78 20.96
C ASN A 192 -19.99 -0.15 19.80
N LYS A 193 -18.67 -0.39 19.69
CA LYS A 193 -17.83 0.09 18.60
C LYS A 193 -17.47 -1.01 17.59
N VAL A 194 -17.80 -2.28 17.87
CA VAL A 194 -17.39 -3.43 17.06
C VAL A 194 -17.83 -3.30 15.61
N ASP A 195 -19.11 -3.00 15.35
CA ASP A 195 -19.62 -2.93 13.98
C ASP A 195 -18.92 -1.82 13.17
N GLY A 196 -18.79 -0.62 13.76
CA GLY A 196 -18.11 0.50 13.10
C GLY A 196 -16.62 0.26 12.84
N ILE A 197 -15.93 -0.46 13.74
CA ILE A 197 -14.54 -0.87 13.53
C ILE A 197 -14.45 -1.94 12.44
N SER A 198 -15.37 -2.91 12.46
CA SER A 198 -15.42 -4.01 11.48
C SER A 198 -15.64 -3.46 10.07
N ASP A 199 -16.60 -2.57 9.89
CA ASP A 199 -16.86 -1.90 8.61
C ASP A 199 -15.64 -1.09 8.13
N SER A 200 -14.99 -0.38 9.03
CA SER A 200 -13.79 0.40 8.70
C SER A 200 -12.60 -0.48 8.32
N LEU A 201 -12.44 -1.62 8.99
CA LEU A 201 -11.39 -2.61 8.70
C LEU A 201 -11.64 -3.33 7.36
N ILE A 202 -12.89 -3.68 7.07
CA ILE A 202 -13.29 -4.24 5.77
C ILE A 202 -13.07 -3.20 4.67
N LYS A 203 -13.45 -1.94 4.88
CA LYS A 203 -13.18 -0.86 3.92
C LYS A 203 -11.67 -0.73 3.68
N TYR A 204 -10.86 -0.76 4.74
CA TYR A 204 -9.40 -0.68 4.66
C TYR A 204 -8.77 -1.85 3.91
N SER A 205 -9.28 -3.08 4.10
CA SER A 205 -8.80 -4.25 3.35
C SER A 205 -9.18 -4.13 1.86
N GLN A 206 -10.42 -3.76 1.52
CA GLN A 206 -10.81 -3.56 0.12
C GLN A 206 -10.03 -2.43 -0.56
N GLN A 207 -9.71 -1.37 0.17
CA GLN A 207 -8.82 -0.31 -0.32
C GLN A 207 -7.40 -0.82 -0.59
N HIS A 208 -6.86 -1.75 0.21
CA HIS A 208 -5.57 -2.39 -0.07
C HIS A 208 -5.60 -3.21 -1.36
N ARG A 209 -6.71 -3.90 -1.63
CA ARG A 209 -6.90 -4.68 -2.86
C ARG A 209 -6.99 -3.78 -4.10
N ALA A 210 -7.78 -2.72 -4.02
CA ALA A 210 -7.96 -1.76 -5.12
C ALA A 210 -6.72 -0.88 -5.35
N TYR A 211 -6.03 -0.49 -4.28
CA TYR A 211 -4.92 0.47 -4.32
C TYR A 211 -3.71 -0.03 -3.51
N PRO A 212 -2.96 -1.07 -3.97
CA PRO A 212 -1.85 -1.63 -3.20
C PRO A 212 -0.75 -0.63 -2.81
N VAL A 213 -0.64 0.48 -3.54
CA VAL A 213 0.31 1.57 -3.25
C VAL A 213 0.10 2.19 -1.86
N ILE A 214 -1.11 2.10 -1.28
CA ILE A 214 -1.39 2.63 0.06
C ILE A 214 -0.57 1.91 1.14
N HIS A 215 -0.11 0.68 0.87
CA HIS A 215 0.79 -0.07 1.76
C HIS A 215 2.09 0.69 2.07
N PHE A 216 2.55 1.54 1.14
CA PHE A 216 3.79 2.31 1.28
C PHE A 216 3.56 3.72 1.87
N PHE A 217 2.32 4.06 2.23
CA PHE A 217 2.02 5.27 2.97
C PHE A 217 2.27 5.03 4.46
N HIS A 218 3.31 5.69 4.95
CA HIS A 218 3.82 5.48 6.28
C HIS A 218 3.50 6.64 7.21
N ASN A 219 3.21 6.33 8.48
CA ASN A 219 3.04 7.32 9.51
C ASN A 219 4.16 7.19 10.54
N ASN A 220 4.96 8.24 10.72
CA ASN A 220 6.12 8.18 11.61
C ASN A 220 5.77 8.33 13.11
N LYS A 221 4.49 8.51 13.45
CA LYS A 221 3.99 8.52 14.82
C LYS A 221 3.38 7.16 15.15
N GLU A 222 3.91 6.50 16.18
CA GLU A 222 3.44 5.18 16.64
C GLU A 222 1.93 5.17 16.91
N GLU A 223 1.43 6.21 17.60
CA GLU A 223 0.02 6.35 17.95
C GLU A 223 -0.90 6.44 16.73
N SER A 224 -0.40 6.90 15.59
CA SER A 224 -1.21 7.06 14.37
C SER A 224 -0.88 6.01 13.31
N THR A 225 -0.07 5.02 13.65
CA THR A 225 0.35 3.94 12.75
C THR A 225 -0.69 2.83 12.76
N ILE A 226 -1.42 2.68 11.65
CA ILE A 226 -2.52 1.71 11.53
C ILE A 226 -2.10 0.28 11.87
N ILE A 227 -0.93 -0.17 11.40
CA ILE A 227 -0.51 -1.57 11.58
C ILE A 227 -0.27 -1.91 13.05
N LEU A 228 0.28 -0.97 13.83
CA LEU A 228 0.44 -1.13 15.28
C LEU A 228 -0.91 -1.16 15.98
N GLN A 229 -1.84 -0.30 15.59
CA GLN A 229 -3.16 -0.24 16.22
C GLN A 229 -4.02 -1.47 15.90
N LEU A 230 -3.95 -1.99 14.68
CA LEU A 230 -4.61 -3.25 14.32
C LEU A 230 -4.03 -4.43 15.09
N ALA A 231 -2.70 -4.50 15.27
CA ALA A 231 -2.07 -5.53 16.07
C ALA A 231 -2.46 -5.42 17.55
N ARG A 232 -2.53 -4.21 18.11
CA ARG A 232 -2.95 -3.97 19.50
C ARG A 232 -4.38 -4.42 19.76
N LEU A 233 -5.30 -4.05 18.88
CA LEU A 233 -6.70 -4.48 18.97
C LEU A 233 -6.81 -6.00 18.80
N TYR A 234 -6.07 -6.60 17.86
CA TYR A 234 -6.08 -8.05 17.67
C TYR A 234 -5.60 -8.79 18.92
N GLU A 235 -4.48 -8.39 19.54
CA GLU A 235 -4.02 -8.99 20.79
C GLU A 235 -5.01 -8.75 21.95
N ALA A 236 -5.71 -7.61 21.99
CA ALA A 236 -6.76 -7.36 22.99
C ALA A 236 -7.93 -8.35 22.84
N LEU A 237 -8.33 -8.68 21.61
CA LEU A 237 -9.35 -9.70 21.34
C LEU A 237 -8.89 -11.11 21.73
N LEU A 238 -7.61 -11.44 21.52
CA LEU A 238 -7.04 -12.70 21.99
C LEU A 238 -7.08 -12.78 23.53
N ILE A 239 -6.77 -11.69 24.22
CA ILE A 239 -6.86 -11.66 25.69
C ILE A 239 -8.32 -11.83 26.15
N ILE A 240 -9.30 -11.17 25.50
CA ILE A 240 -10.73 -11.34 25.82
C ILE A 240 -11.17 -12.80 25.64
N SER A 241 -10.82 -13.40 24.50
CA SER A 241 -11.28 -14.75 24.15
C SER A 241 -10.60 -15.86 24.95
N GLU A 242 -9.33 -15.70 25.31
CA GLU A 242 -8.53 -16.77 25.93
C GLU A 242 -8.31 -16.58 27.44
N LYS A 243 -8.22 -15.34 27.94
CA LYS A 243 -7.70 -15.04 29.30
C LYS A 243 -8.68 -14.33 30.22
N VAL A 244 -9.66 -13.59 29.69
CA VAL A 244 -10.68 -12.93 30.54
C VAL A 244 -11.58 -13.99 31.17
N LYS A 245 -11.90 -13.81 32.46
CA LYS A 245 -12.79 -14.68 33.25
C LYS A 245 -14.12 -14.92 32.53
N THR A 246 -14.61 -16.16 32.53
CA THR A 246 -15.78 -16.58 31.74
C THR A 246 -17.05 -15.80 32.11
N GLU A 247 -17.18 -15.39 33.37
CA GLU A 247 -18.37 -14.69 33.90
C GLU A 247 -18.53 -13.28 33.33
N ILE A 248 -17.42 -12.62 32.97
CA ILE A 248 -17.40 -11.24 32.47
C ILE A 248 -17.00 -11.16 30.99
N ARG A 249 -16.78 -12.32 30.35
CA ARG A 249 -16.40 -12.40 28.95
C ARG A 249 -17.61 -12.07 28.07
N PRO A 250 -17.48 -11.17 27.08
CA PRO A 250 -18.54 -10.90 26.12
C PRO A 250 -18.99 -12.17 25.38
N GLU A 251 -20.29 -12.26 25.07
CA GLU A 251 -20.77 -13.32 24.19
C GLU A 251 -20.13 -13.21 22.80
N ASN A 252 -19.78 -14.36 22.21
CA ASN A 252 -19.07 -14.41 20.93
C ASN A 252 -19.77 -13.64 19.81
N LYS A 253 -21.12 -13.64 19.79
CA LYS A 253 -21.93 -12.93 18.79
C LYS A 253 -21.63 -11.43 18.71
N HIS A 254 -21.17 -10.82 19.80
CA HIS A 254 -20.85 -9.40 19.89
C HIS A 254 -19.46 -9.06 19.36
N ILE A 255 -18.55 -10.04 19.27
CA ILE A 255 -17.17 -9.84 18.78
C ILE A 255 -16.99 -10.43 17.38
N TYR A 256 -17.81 -11.39 17.00
CA TYR A 256 -17.75 -12.11 15.73
C TYR A 256 -17.60 -11.24 14.47
N PRO A 257 -18.30 -10.09 14.31
CA PRO A 257 -18.10 -9.23 13.14
C PRO A 257 -16.64 -8.76 12.98
N LEU A 258 -15.96 -8.49 14.09
CA LEU A 258 -14.58 -8.04 14.09
C LEU A 258 -13.61 -9.19 13.78
N GLU A 259 -13.91 -10.42 14.24
CA GLU A 259 -13.15 -11.61 13.85
C GLU A 259 -13.19 -11.84 12.34
N VAL A 260 -14.38 -11.73 11.74
CA VAL A 260 -14.57 -11.83 10.28
C VAL A 260 -13.83 -10.72 9.55
N ALA A 261 -13.87 -9.49 10.07
CA ALA A 261 -13.13 -8.36 9.49
C ALA A 261 -11.61 -8.58 9.53
N TYR A 262 -11.07 -9.16 10.61
CA TYR A 262 -9.66 -9.54 10.69
C TYR A 262 -9.30 -10.67 9.73
N ASP A 263 -10.15 -11.70 9.62
CA ASP A 263 -9.93 -12.79 8.66
C ASP A 263 -9.85 -12.27 7.22
N ASN A 264 -10.78 -11.38 6.84
CA ASN A 264 -10.75 -10.71 5.55
C ASN A 264 -9.48 -9.84 5.38
N TYR A 265 -9.08 -9.12 6.42
CA TYR A 265 -7.84 -8.34 6.40
C TYR A 265 -6.62 -9.21 6.12
N PHE A 266 -6.47 -10.34 6.83
CA PHE A 266 -5.34 -11.25 6.63
C PHE A 266 -5.33 -11.90 5.25
N GLU A 267 -6.50 -12.30 4.75
CA GLU A 267 -6.65 -12.82 3.39
C GLU A 267 -6.17 -11.78 2.36
N VAL A 268 -6.72 -10.58 2.40
CA VAL A 268 -6.40 -9.52 1.43
C VAL A 268 -4.95 -9.07 1.54
N ILE A 269 -4.43 -8.82 2.76
CA ILE A 269 -3.08 -8.29 2.91
C ILE A 269 -2.04 -9.29 2.44
N THR A 270 -2.23 -10.60 2.70
CA THR A 270 -1.28 -11.63 2.26
C THR A 270 -1.31 -11.84 0.76
N GLU A 271 -2.49 -11.76 0.13
CA GLU A 271 -2.64 -11.83 -1.32
C GLU A 271 -1.97 -10.62 -2.01
N VAL A 272 -2.22 -9.41 -1.53
CA VAL A 272 -1.73 -8.18 -2.17
C VAL A 272 -0.22 -8.00 -1.96
N THR A 273 0.25 -8.18 -0.73
CA THR A 273 1.66 -7.90 -0.38
C THR A 273 2.59 -9.09 -0.59
N HIS A 274 2.03 -10.29 -0.77
CA HIS A 274 2.78 -11.55 -0.85
C HIS A 274 3.65 -11.80 0.40
N ILE A 275 3.27 -11.21 1.54
CA ILE A 275 3.99 -11.36 2.81
C ILE A 275 3.65 -12.70 3.44
N GLY A 276 4.70 -13.46 3.73
CA GLY A 276 4.62 -14.68 4.54
C GLY A 276 4.73 -14.42 6.04
N PRO A 277 4.35 -15.41 6.88
CA PRO A 277 4.53 -15.33 8.33
C PRO A 277 6.01 -15.24 8.71
N ASP A 278 6.34 -14.48 9.75
CA ASP A 278 7.69 -14.47 10.34
C ASP A 278 8.07 -15.85 10.92
N GLN A 279 9.37 -16.14 11.03
CA GLN A 279 9.91 -17.42 11.48
C GLN A 279 9.46 -17.74 12.92
N SER A 280 9.47 -16.74 13.79
CA SER A 280 9.12 -16.87 15.20
C SER A 280 7.85 -16.09 15.53
N ALA A 281 7.01 -16.69 16.38
CA ALA A 281 5.87 -15.98 16.95
C ALA A 281 6.35 -14.75 17.75
N PRO A 282 5.54 -13.68 17.81
CA PRO A 282 5.85 -12.56 18.69
C PRO A 282 5.69 -12.93 20.16
N THR A 283 6.28 -12.11 21.03
CA THR A 283 6.11 -12.21 22.48
C THR A 283 4.63 -12.08 22.86
N VAL A 284 4.19 -12.83 23.87
CA VAL A 284 2.81 -12.76 24.39
C VAL A 284 2.57 -11.40 25.04
N SER A 285 1.38 -10.83 24.83
CA SER A 285 1.00 -9.58 25.48
C SER A 285 0.86 -9.71 26.99
N LYS A 286 1.26 -8.66 27.70
CA LYS A 286 1.21 -8.51 29.14
C LYS A 286 -0.23 -8.46 29.65
N THR A 287 -0.41 -9.00 30.86
CA THR A 287 -1.71 -9.04 31.55
C THR A 287 -1.64 -8.57 32.99
N ASP A 288 -0.50 -8.00 33.44
CA ASP A 288 -0.24 -7.67 34.85
C ASP A 288 -1.33 -6.76 35.47
N LYS A 289 -1.57 -5.58 34.91
CA LYS A 289 -2.68 -4.68 35.30
C LYS A 289 -4.10 -5.27 35.14
N LEU A 290 -4.30 -6.31 34.33
CA LEU A 290 -5.60 -6.99 34.21
C LEU A 290 -5.80 -7.99 35.35
N ILE A 291 -4.71 -8.61 35.81
CA ILE A 291 -4.68 -9.45 37.01
C ILE A 291 -4.94 -8.56 38.24
N GLU A 292 -4.30 -7.40 38.33
CA GLU A 292 -4.55 -6.41 39.41
C GLU A 292 -6.00 -5.95 39.49
N LYS A 293 -6.69 -5.85 38.34
CA LYS A 293 -8.12 -5.51 38.26
C LYS A 293 -9.04 -6.72 38.32
N GLU A 294 -8.50 -7.90 38.62
CA GLU A 294 -9.24 -9.16 38.72
C GLU A 294 -10.02 -9.55 37.45
N LEU A 295 -9.64 -9.04 36.27
CA LEU A 295 -10.28 -9.34 34.98
C LEU A 295 -9.76 -10.65 34.38
N VAL A 296 -8.50 -11.00 34.66
CA VAL A 296 -7.82 -12.19 34.18
C VAL A 296 -7.39 -13.04 35.38
N SER A 297 -7.53 -14.36 35.29
CA SER A 297 -7.07 -15.24 36.37
C SER A 297 -5.54 -15.39 36.36
N GLN A 298 -4.93 -15.43 37.55
CA GLN A 298 -3.48 -15.59 37.72
C GLN A 298 -2.97 -16.98 37.27
N PHE A 299 -3.89 -17.96 37.16
CA PHE A 299 -3.63 -19.35 36.81
C PHE A 299 -4.29 -19.74 35.49
N HIS A 300 -3.98 -19.05 34.39
CA HIS A 300 -4.28 -19.61 33.07
C HIS A 300 -3.15 -20.56 32.65
N LYS A 301 -3.47 -21.84 32.45
CA LYS A 301 -2.68 -22.70 31.57
C LYS A 301 -2.57 -21.98 30.23
N GLU A 302 -1.36 -21.87 29.68
CA GLU A 302 -1.18 -21.46 28.28
C GLU A 302 -2.07 -22.38 27.44
N ALA A 303 -3.22 -21.85 27.00
CA ALA A 303 -4.03 -22.54 26.01
C ALA A 303 -3.13 -22.69 24.78
N LYS A 304 -3.08 -23.88 24.19
CA LYS A 304 -2.41 -24.06 22.91
C LYS A 304 -3.11 -23.13 21.91
N SER A 305 -2.47 -22.00 21.61
CA SER A 305 -2.95 -21.05 20.61
C SER A 305 -3.20 -21.82 19.32
N SER A 306 -4.38 -21.62 18.73
CA SER A 306 -4.71 -22.29 17.47
C SER A 306 -3.65 -21.98 16.41
N GLU A 307 -3.43 -22.91 15.48
CA GLU A 307 -2.47 -22.71 14.39
C GLU A 307 -2.77 -21.42 13.60
N LYS A 308 -4.06 -21.10 13.43
CA LYS A 308 -4.55 -19.87 12.83
C LYS A 308 -4.09 -18.61 13.58
N VAL A 309 -4.28 -18.57 14.91
CA VAL A 309 -3.84 -17.43 15.73
C VAL A 309 -2.32 -17.28 15.67
N SER A 310 -1.56 -18.38 15.77
CA SER A 310 -0.09 -18.35 15.65
C SER A 310 0.36 -17.79 14.29
N ARG A 311 -0.28 -18.21 13.20
CA ARG A 311 -0.03 -17.69 11.84
C ARG A 311 -0.33 -16.20 11.76
N ASN A 312 -1.48 -15.75 12.23
CA ASN A 312 -1.92 -14.35 12.19
C ASN A 312 -0.97 -13.43 12.96
N ARG A 313 -0.54 -13.83 14.15
CA ARG A 313 0.45 -13.10 14.96
C ARG A 313 1.80 -12.99 14.25
N LYS A 314 2.25 -14.05 13.58
CA LYS A 314 3.47 -14.04 12.76
C LYS A 314 3.37 -13.13 11.54
N ILE A 315 2.18 -13.05 10.91
CA ILE A 315 1.92 -12.11 9.81
C ILE A 315 2.01 -10.67 10.31
N PHE A 316 1.36 -10.33 11.43
CA PHE A 316 1.48 -8.98 12.00
C PHE A 316 2.92 -8.62 12.33
N LYS A 317 3.68 -9.53 12.94
CA LYS A 317 5.10 -9.31 13.23
C LYS A 317 5.91 -9.02 11.96
N ALA A 318 5.65 -9.76 10.88
CA ALA A 318 6.29 -9.51 9.59
C ALA A 318 5.91 -8.14 9.02
N LEU A 319 4.62 -7.77 9.05
CA LEU A 319 4.12 -6.47 8.58
C LEU A 319 4.73 -5.29 9.35
N ILE A 320 4.73 -5.36 10.68
CA ILE A 320 5.31 -4.35 11.58
C ILE A 320 6.80 -4.14 11.26
N ARG A 321 7.56 -5.24 11.12
CA ARG A 321 8.99 -5.19 10.79
C ARG A 321 9.25 -4.63 9.39
N GLN A 322 8.38 -4.90 8.43
CA GLN A 322 8.49 -4.36 7.07
C GLN A 322 8.14 -2.87 7.00
N ASP A 323 7.30 -2.39 7.91
CA ASP A 323 6.98 -0.97 8.07
C ASP A 323 8.06 -0.19 8.87
N GLY A 324 9.11 -0.88 9.36
CA GLY A 324 10.20 -0.27 10.11
C GLY A 324 9.95 -0.13 11.62
N TRP A 325 8.94 -0.84 12.13
CA TRP A 325 8.60 -0.91 13.55
C TRP A 325 9.05 -2.24 14.17
N ASP A 326 8.95 -2.34 15.49
CA ASP A 326 9.24 -3.52 16.28
C ASP A 326 8.01 -3.98 17.08
N TRP A 327 7.91 -5.28 17.32
CA TRP A 327 6.78 -5.84 18.07
C TRP A 327 6.67 -5.29 19.50
N SER A 328 7.78 -4.86 20.12
CA SER A 328 7.77 -4.22 21.43
C SER A 328 6.94 -2.94 21.50
N GLN A 329 6.59 -2.34 20.36
CA GLN A 329 5.74 -1.16 20.27
C GLN A 329 4.25 -1.51 20.24
N VAL A 330 3.88 -2.76 19.94
CA VAL A 330 2.49 -3.24 20.10
C VAL A 330 2.14 -3.25 21.57
N ASP A 331 3.04 -3.74 22.41
CA ASP A 331 2.87 -3.82 23.86
C ASP A 331 4.03 -3.12 24.57
N ILE A 332 3.89 -1.79 24.68
CA ILE A 332 4.93 -0.91 25.23
C ILE A 332 5.26 -1.38 26.65
N LYS A 333 6.53 -1.69 26.90
CA LYS A 333 7.03 -1.91 28.25
C LYS A 333 6.76 -0.62 29.04
N SER A 334 5.87 -0.69 30.04
CA SER A 334 5.72 0.37 31.03
C SER A 334 7.10 0.75 31.54
N SER A 335 7.50 1.99 31.28
CA SER A 335 8.57 2.68 32.02
C SER A 335 8.18 2.79 33.49
#